data_AF-A0A938J6Q2-F1
#
_entry.id   AF-A0A938J6Q2-F1
#
_cell.length_a   1.000
_cell.length_b   1.000
_cell.length_c   1.000
_cell.angle_alpha   90.00
_cell.angle_beta   90.00
_cell.angle_gamma   90.00
#
_symmetry.space_group_name_H-M   'P 1'
#
loop_
_entity.id
_entity.type
_entity.pdbx_description
1 polymer ?
#
loop_
_entity_poly.entity_id
_entity_poly.type
_entity_poly.pdbx_seq_one_letter_code
_entity_poly.pdbx_strand_id
1 'polypeptide(L)'
;MSEGAPLLLDTSAAVALVVADHVSHDDTVRAAGNYRLGLAGHAWFETFSVLTRLPPPARRAPRDVLRLLSADFPATRFLTPGATERLVDALADLGMAGGQVYDALIGAVCVEHDAPLLSRDRRAVEVYGALGVRCELLG
;
A
#
# COMPACT_ATOMS: atom_id res chain seq x y z
N MET A 1 19.60 10.88 14.14
CA MET A 1 18.20 11.36 14.06
C MET A 1 17.34 10.13 13.88
N SER A 2 16.39 9.84 14.76
CA SER A 2 15.40 8.81 14.45
C SER A 2 14.61 9.35 13.26
N GLU A 3 14.87 8.80 12.08
CA GLU A 3 14.07 9.06 10.89
C GLU A 3 12.62 8.68 11.24
N GLY A 4 11.66 9.60 11.04
CA GLY A 4 10.26 9.33 11.37
C GLY A 4 9.76 8.06 10.68
N ALA A 5 8.71 7.43 11.23
CA ALA A 5 8.11 6.25 10.64
C ALA A 5 7.79 6.51 9.15
N PRO A 6 8.11 5.56 8.24
CA PRO A 6 7.86 5.75 6.81
C PRO A 6 6.35 5.86 6.55
N LEU A 7 5.98 6.59 5.49
CA LEU A 7 4.61 6.58 5.00
C LEU A 7 4.45 5.36 4.09
N LEU A 8 3.57 4.44 4.47
CA LEU A 8 3.23 3.29 3.63
C LEU A 8 2.07 3.63 2.72
N LEU A 9 2.10 3.09 1.50
CA LEU A 9 1.03 3.24 0.52
C LEU A 9 0.39 1.88 0.25
N ASP A 10 -0.92 1.91 0.05
CA ASP A 10 -1.65 0.82 -0.59
C ASP A 10 -1.44 0.86 -2.12
N THR A 11 -2.02 -0.11 -2.83
CA THR A 11 -1.92 -0.17 -4.30
C THR A 11 -2.55 1.05 -4.97
N SER A 12 -3.67 1.56 -4.46
CA SER A 12 -4.42 2.66 -5.08
C SER A 12 -3.64 3.98 -5.05
N ALA A 13 -2.99 4.30 -3.93
CA ALA A 13 -2.12 5.45 -3.80
C ALA A 13 -0.80 5.23 -4.55
N ALA A 14 -0.20 4.04 -4.48
CA ALA A 14 1.06 3.75 -5.17
C ALA A 14 0.94 3.92 -6.69
N VAL A 15 -0.13 3.39 -7.29
CA VAL A 15 -0.39 3.52 -8.73
C VAL A 15 -0.63 4.97 -9.12
N ALA A 16 -1.44 5.71 -8.35
CA ALA A 16 -1.65 7.14 -8.59
C ALA A 16 -0.35 7.95 -8.50
N LEU A 17 0.55 7.58 -7.58
CA LEU A 17 1.83 8.24 -7.40
C LEU A 17 2.80 7.99 -8.56
N VAL A 18 2.83 6.80 -9.16
CA VAL A 18 3.88 6.44 -10.15
C VAL A 18 3.44 6.49 -11.61
N VAL A 19 2.13 6.60 -11.86
CA VAL A 19 1.58 6.78 -13.20
C VAL A 19 1.34 8.28 -13.42
N ALA A 20 2.23 8.91 -14.18
CA ALA A 20 2.21 10.37 -14.40
C ALA A 20 0.89 10.88 -14.99
N ASP A 21 0.28 10.13 -15.90
CA ASP A 21 -1.01 10.50 -16.52
C ASP A 21 -2.23 10.14 -15.65
N HIS A 22 -2.02 9.67 -14.41
CA HIS A 22 -3.12 9.39 -13.50
C HIS A 22 -3.76 10.71 -13.04
N VAL A 23 -5.09 10.80 -13.09
CA VAL A 23 -5.84 12.04 -12.78
C VAL A 23 -5.50 12.59 -11.40
N SER A 24 -5.16 11.69 -10.49
CA SER A 24 -4.83 11.98 -9.10
C SER A 24 -3.34 12.03 -8.79
N HIS A 25 -2.49 12.06 -9.81
CA HIS A 25 -1.03 12.02 -9.65
C HIS A 25 -0.53 13.18 -8.77
N ASP A 26 -0.83 14.41 -9.16
CA ASP A 26 -0.35 15.62 -8.47
C ASP A 26 -0.82 15.68 -7.00
N ASP A 27 -2.06 15.30 -6.72
CA ASP A 27 -2.58 15.29 -5.36
C ASP A 27 -1.93 14.20 -4.51
N THR A 28 -1.64 13.03 -5.10
CA THR A 28 -0.94 11.95 -4.40
C THR A 28 0.51 12.34 -4.11
N VAL A 29 1.20 12.94 -5.08
CA VAL A 29 2.57 13.46 -4.90
C VAL A 29 2.61 14.52 -3.81
N ARG A 30 1.64 15.44 -3.79
CA ARG A 30 1.55 16.49 -2.76
C ARG A 30 1.33 15.90 -1.36
N ALA A 31 0.44 14.92 -1.23
CA ALA A 31 0.16 14.25 0.05
C ALA A 31 1.35 13.40 0.54
N ALA A 32 2.01 12.68 -0.37
CA ALA A 32 3.21 11.90 -0.06
C ALA A 32 4.38 12.80 0.40
N GLY A 33 4.43 14.05 -0.06
CA GLY A 33 5.33 15.08 0.43
C GLY A 33 6.81 14.63 0.45
N ASN A 34 7.50 14.93 1.55
CA ASN A 34 8.90 14.53 1.76
C ASN A 34 9.04 13.28 2.63
N TYR A 35 7.97 12.48 2.78
CA TYR A 35 8.05 11.24 3.53
C TYR A 35 8.98 10.24 2.85
N ARG A 36 9.62 9.40 3.65
CA ARG A 36 10.25 8.20 3.13
C ARG A 36 9.16 7.18 2.83
N LEU A 37 8.98 6.84 1.56
CA LEU A 37 7.85 6.04 1.09
C LEU A 37 8.15 4.55 1.08
N GLY A 38 7.12 3.76 1.37
CA GLY A 38 7.14 2.30 1.27
C GLY A 38 5.79 1.76 0.78
N LEU A 39 5.77 0.53 0.30
CA LEU A 39 4.53 -0.21 0.11
C LEU A 39 4.25 -1.10 1.32
N ALA A 40 2.97 -1.27 1.64
CA ALA A 40 2.52 -2.14 2.72
C ALA A 40 2.27 -3.56 2.20
N GLY A 41 3.25 -4.45 2.38
CA GLY A 41 3.13 -5.89 2.17
C GLY A 41 2.53 -6.28 0.82
N HIS A 42 1.27 -6.69 0.83
CA HIS A 42 0.53 -7.11 -0.37
C HIS A 42 0.51 -6.04 -1.48
N ALA A 43 0.49 -4.75 -1.11
CA ALA A 43 0.53 -3.65 -2.06
C ALA A 43 1.78 -3.68 -2.97
N TRP A 44 2.90 -4.25 -2.50
CA TRP A 44 4.10 -4.45 -3.32
C TRP A 44 3.82 -5.34 -4.54
N PHE A 45 3.18 -6.50 -4.30
CA PHE A 45 2.88 -7.47 -5.34
C PHE A 45 1.74 -7.01 -6.24
N GLU A 46 0.73 -6.38 -5.66
CA GLU A 46 -0.42 -5.91 -6.42
C GLU A 46 -0.05 -4.72 -7.31
N THR A 47 0.74 -3.75 -6.81
CA THR A 47 1.28 -2.66 -7.64
C THR A 47 2.12 -3.21 -8.78
N PHE A 48 2.98 -4.20 -8.52
CA PHE A 48 3.73 -4.88 -9.58
C PHE A 48 2.81 -5.47 -10.65
N SER A 49 1.79 -6.22 -10.21
CA SER A 49 0.79 -6.83 -11.08
C SER A 49 0.09 -5.77 -11.92
N VAL A 50 -0.39 -4.67 -11.31
CA VAL A 50 -1.08 -3.56 -12.00
C VAL A 50 -0.19 -2.91 -13.05
N LEU A 51 1.02 -2.49 -12.71
CA LEU A 51 1.89 -1.75 -13.64
C LEU A 51 2.33 -2.60 -14.85
N THR A 52 2.38 -3.92 -14.71
CA THR A 52 2.73 -4.84 -15.81
C THR A 52 1.54 -5.19 -16.72
N ARG A 53 0.30 -4.89 -16.30
CA ARG A 53 -0.93 -5.21 -17.04
C ARG A 53 -1.71 -4.00 -17.54
N LEU A 54 -1.28 -2.77 -17.25
CA LEU A 54 -1.89 -1.56 -17.78
C LEU A 54 -1.98 -1.60 -19.33
N PRO A 55 -2.90 -0.86 -19.94
CA PRO A 55 -2.90 -0.64 -21.38
C PRO A 55 -1.63 0.13 -21.83
N PRO A 56 -1.11 -0.12 -23.04
CA PRO A 56 -0.12 0.77 -23.65
C PRO A 56 -0.65 2.22 -23.74
N PRO A 57 0.20 3.25 -23.59
CA PRO A 57 1.66 3.18 -23.37
C PRO A 57 2.08 3.00 -21.90
N ALA A 58 1.14 2.99 -20.95
CA ALA A 58 1.45 2.94 -19.51
C ALA A 58 1.98 1.59 -19.01
N ARG A 59 1.80 0.51 -19.80
CA ARG A 59 2.34 -0.82 -19.48
C ARG A 59 3.87 -0.80 -19.39
N ARG A 60 4.40 -1.36 -18.30
CA ARG A 60 5.85 -1.47 -18.09
C ARG A 60 6.32 -2.93 -18.09
N ALA A 61 7.56 -3.17 -18.52
CA ALA A 61 8.15 -4.49 -18.42
C ALA A 61 8.39 -4.88 -16.95
N PRO A 62 8.26 -6.16 -16.57
CA PRO A 62 8.44 -6.63 -15.19
C PRO A 62 9.71 -6.13 -14.49
N ARG A 63 10.87 -6.13 -15.20
CA ARG A 63 12.13 -5.64 -14.63
C ARG A 63 12.14 -4.13 -14.39
N ASP A 64 11.44 -3.36 -15.21
CA ASP A 64 11.35 -1.91 -15.04
C ASP A 64 10.46 -1.56 -13.86
N VAL A 65 9.39 -2.33 -13.67
CA VAL A 65 8.52 -2.21 -12.50
C VAL A 65 9.29 -2.55 -11.22
N LEU A 66 10.07 -3.63 -11.18
CA LEU A 66 10.90 -3.93 -9.99
C LEU A 66 11.88 -2.79 -9.68
N ARG A 67 12.56 -2.25 -10.69
CA ARG A 67 13.48 -1.11 -10.49
C ARG A 67 12.76 0.11 -9.94
N LEU A 68 11.58 0.43 -10.47
CA LEU A 68 10.73 1.51 -9.98
C LEU A 68 10.33 1.28 -8.53
N LEU A 69 9.81 0.08 -8.19
CA LEU A 69 9.36 -0.20 -6.84
C LEU A 69 10.49 -0.08 -5.81
N SER A 70 11.69 -0.57 -6.16
CA SER A 70 12.87 -0.45 -5.29
C SER A 70 13.37 1.00 -5.15
N ALA A 71 13.24 1.82 -6.18
CA ALA A 71 13.70 3.21 -6.18
C ALA A 71 12.72 4.15 -5.47
N ASP A 72 11.42 4.02 -5.77
CA ASP A 72 10.39 4.95 -5.32
C ASP A 72 9.82 4.56 -3.94
N PHE A 73 9.93 3.28 -3.55
CA PHE A 73 9.41 2.77 -2.27
C PHE A 73 10.48 2.03 -1.43
N PRO A 74 11.63 2.68 -1.12
CA PRO A 74 12.75 2.05 -0.42
C PRO A 74 12.46 1.73 1.06
N ALA A 75 11.31 2.17 1.61
CA ALA A 75 10.87 1.83 2.96
C ALA A 75 9.72 0.80 2.98
N THR A 76 9.51 0.04 1.91
CA THR A 76 8.53 -1.06 1.88
C THR A 76 8.71 -1.99 3.09
N ARG A 77 7.58 -2.41 3.67
CA ARG A 77 7.52 -3.31 4.83
C ARG A 77 6.63 -4.51 4.54
N PHE A 78 6.90 -5.61 5.23
CA PHE A 78 6.14 -6.85 5.15
C PHE A 78 5.87 -7.34 6.57
N LEU A 79 4.83 -8.16 6.71
CA LEU A 79 4.57 -8.83 7.97
C LEU A 79 5.72 -9.78 8.31
N THR A 80 5.99 -9.93 9.61
CA THR A 80 6.79 -11.06 10.08
C THR A 80 6.07 -12.38 9.79
N PRO A 81 6.79 -13.52 9.68
CA PRO A 81 6.16 -14.81 9.47
C PRO A 81 5.08 -15.12 10.52
N GLY A 82 5.38 -14.87 11.80
CA GLY A 82 4.42 -15.13 12.88
C GLY A 82 3.19 -14.22 12.84
N ALA A 83 3.32 -12.96 12.44
CA ALA A 83 2.15 -12.09 12.26
C ALA A 83 1.34 -12.47 11.02
N THR A 84 2.00 -12.94 9.97
CA THR A 84 1.35 -13.47 8.75
C THR A 84 0.47 -14.66 9.09
N GLU A 85 0.98 -15.61 9.88
CA GLU A 85 0.24 -16.80 10.33
C GLU A 85 -0.98 -16.43 11.18
N ARG A 86 -0.82 -15.50 12.13
CA ARG A 86 -1.90 -15.08 13.03
C ARG A 86 -2.96 -14.20 12.38
N LEU A 87 -2.67 -13.60 11.22
CA LEU A 87 -3.63 -12.71 10.56
C LEU A 87 -4.93 -13.43 10.22
N VAL A 88 -4.88 -14.73 9.88
CA VAL A 88 -6.08 -15.50 9.52
C VAL A 88 -7.08 -15.60 10.68
N ASP A 89 -6.59 -15.70 11.91
CA ASP A 89 -7.45 -15.75 13.11
C ASP A 89 -8.13 -14.39 13.31
N ALA A 90 -7.37 -13.30 13.18
CA ALA A 90 -7.92 -11.94 13.28
C ALA A 90 -8.97 -11.64 12.19
N LEU A 91 -8.76 -12.14 10.97
CA LEU A 91 -9.75 -12.01 9.89
C LEU A 91 -11.07 -12.71 10.24
N ALA A 92 -10.99 -13.92 10.82
CA ALA A 92 -12.16 -14.67 11.24
C ALA A 92 -12.90 -13.95 12.38
N ASP A 93 -12.17 -13.47 13.39
CA ASP A 93 -12.74 -12.74 14.53
C ASP A 93 -13.43 -11.44 14.12
N LEU A 94 -12.89 -10.76 13.10
CA LEU A 94 -13.45 -9.52 12.54
C LEU A 94 -14.52 -9.76 11.47
N GLY A 95 -14.82 -11.03 11.11
CA GLY A 95 -15.78 -11.35 10.06
C GLY A 95 -15.35 -10.90 8.66
N MET A 96 -14.06 -10.69 8.44
CA MET A 96 -13.51 -10.22 7.17
C MET A 96 -13.35 -11.38 6.18
N ALA A 97 -13.81 -11.17 4.95
CA ALA A 97 -13.77 -12.20 3.91
C ALA A 97 -13.64 -11.60 2.50
N GLY A 98 -13.27 -12.44 1.53
CA GLY A 98 -13.15 -12.07 0.13
C GLY A 98 -12.09 -11.00 -0.11
N GLY A 99 -12.42 -9.95 -0.85
CA GLY A 99 -11.48 -8.87 -1.19
C GLY A 99 -10.88 -8.17 0.03
N GLN A 100 -11.62 -8.10 1.15
CA GLN A 100 -11.16 -7.48 2.40
C GLN A 100 -9.90 -8.12 2.96
N VAL A 101 -9.61 -9.39 2.61
CA VAL A 101 -8.39 -10.08 3.03
C VAL A 101 -7.13 -9.39 2.49
N TYR A 102 -7.18 -8.87 1.26
CA TYR A 102 -6.05 -8.17 0.66
C TYR A 102 -5.82 -6.81 1.31
N ASP A 103 -6.89 -6.09 1.62
CA ASP A 103 -6.82 -4.84 2.38
C ASP A 103 -6.30 -5.08 3.81
N ALA A 104 -6.74 -6.16 4.45
CA ALA A 104 -6.27 -6.52 5.78
C ALA A 104 -4.78 -6.90 5.81
N LEU A 105 -4.25 -7.54 4.76
CA LEU A 105 -2.81 -7.78 4.62
C LEU A 105 -2.01 -6.46 4.57
N ILE A 106 -2.56 -5.42 3.94
CA ILE A 106 -1.96 -4.07 3.88
C ILE A 106 -2.06 -3.41 5.26
N GLY A 107 -3.25 -3.40 5.86
CA GLY A 107 -3.50 -2.78 7.16
C GLY A 107 -2.68 -3.41 8.28
N ALA A 108 -2.56 -4.74 8.31
CA ALA A 108 -1.78 -5.46 9.31
C ALA A 108 -0.29 -5.09 9.27
N VAL A 109 0.29 -4.83 8.09
CA VAL A 109 1.67 -4.32 7.98
C VAL A 109 1.79 -2.95 8.64
N CYS A 110 0.83 -2.06 8.40
CA CYS A 110 0.86 -0.72 8.98
C CYS A 110 0.78 -0.77 10.51
N VAL A 111 -0.05 -1.67 11.06
CA VAL A 111 -0.17 -1.89 12.51
C VAL A 111 1.11 -2.51 13.09
N GLU A 112 1.68 -3.56 12.47
CA GLU A 112 2.90 -4.22 12.98
C GLU A 112 4.09 -3.25 13.05
N HIS A 113 4.21 -2.34 12.07
CA HIS A 113 5.35 -1.42 11.94
C HIS A 113 5.09 -0.02 12.50
N ASP A 114 3.91 0.22 13.13
CA ASP A 114 3.44 1.55 13.55
C ASP A 114 3.66 2.64 12.48
N ALA A 115 3.24 2.32 11.25
CA ALA A 115 3.39 3.21 10.10
C ALA A 115 2.03 3.75 9.65
N PRO A 116 1.90 5.06 9.34
CA PRO A 116 0.71 5.57 8.70
C PRO A 116 0.54 4.98 7.30
N LEU A 117 -0.72 4.88 6.86
CA LEU A 117 -1.11 4.42 5.53
C LEU A 117 -1.69 5.59 4.73
N LEU A 118 -1.25 5.77 3.48
CA LEU A 118 -1.90 6.63 2.49
C LEU A 118 -2.67 5.74 1.50
N SER A 119 -3.95 6.02 1.31
CA SER A 119 -4.84 5.27 0.43
C SER A 119 -5.71 6.19 -0.42
N ARG A 120 -6.15 5.72 -1.58
CA ARG A 120 -7.25 6.32 -2.36
C ARG A 120 -8.47 5.40 -2.47
N ASP A 121 -8.43 4.20 -1.90
CA ASP A 121 -9.54 3.25 -1.97
C ASP A 121 -10.51 3.48 -0.81
N ARG A 122 -11.58 4.23 -1.09
CA ARG A 122 -12.65 4.47 -0.11
C ARG A 122 -13.30 3.19 0.40
N ARG A 123 -13.27 2.10 -0.37
CA ARG A 123 -13.89 0.82 0.00
C ARG A 123 -13.06 0.09 1.07
N ALA A 124 -11.75 0.30 1.09
CA ALA A 124 -10.84 -0.35 2.03
C ALA A 124 -10.79 0.35 3.41
N VAL A 125 -11.30 1.57 3.51
CA VAL A 125 -11.27 2.37 4.76
C VAL A 125 -11.94 1.66 5.92
N GLU A 126 -13.03 0.93 5.70
CA GLU A 126 -13.70 0.17 6.76
C GLU A 126 -12.79 -0.92 7.32
N VAL A 127 -12.07 -1.64 6.45
CA VAL A 127 -11.09 -2.67 6.85
C VAL A 127 -9.94 -2.04 7.64
N TYR A 128 -9.39 -0.93 7.13
CA TYR A 128 -8.31 -0.21 7.80
C TYR A 128 -8.73 0.32 9.18
N GLY A 129 -9.96 0.85 9.29
CA GLY A 129 -10.54 1.30 10.55
C GLY A 129 -10.73 0.17 11.56
N ALA A 130 -11.26 -0.98 11.12
CA ALA A 130 -11.43 -2.15 11.98
C ALA A 130 -10.12 -2.72 12.52
N LEU A 131 -9.02 -2.59 11.76
CA LEU A 131 -7.67 -2.98 12.19
C LEU A 131 -6.94 -1.90 13.02
N GLY A 132 -7.51 -0.71 13.18
CA GLY A 132 -6.88 0.39 13.92
C GLY A 132 -5.74 1.07 13.15
N VAL A 133 -5.75 1.01 11.82
CA VAL A 133 -4.72 1.64 10.97
C VAL A 133 -4.87 3.16 11.01
N ARG A 134 -3.75 3.87 11.15
CA ARG A 134 -3.68 5.33 10.93
C ARG A 134 -3.69 5.62 9.44
N CYS A 135 -4.89 5.63 8.84
CA CYS A 135 -5.07 5.81 7.41
C CYS A 135 -5.44 7.27 7.06
N GLU A 136 -4.72 7.84 6.10
CA GLU A 136 -5.10 9.06 5.38
C GLU A 136 -5.71 8.66 4.03
N LEU A 137 -6.98 9.02 3.82
CA LEU A 137 -7.71 8.76 2.58
C LEU A 137 -7.68 10.01 1.70
N LEU A 138 -7.19 9.86 0.47
CA LEU A 138 -7.22 10.93 -0.54
C LEU A 138 -8.50 10.90 -1.38
N GLY A 139 -8.92 12.11 -1.79
CA GLY A 139 -10.20 12.41 -2.46
C GLY A 139 -10.42 11.77 -3.82
#